data_AF-A0A966REU0-F1
#
_entry.id   AF-A0A966REU0-F1
#
_cell.length_a   1.000
_cell.length_b   1.000
_cell.length_c   1.000
_cell.angle_alpha   90.00
_cell.angle_beta   90.00
_cell.angle_gamma   90.00
#
_symmetry.space_group_name_H-M   'P 1'
#
loop_
_entity.id
_entity.type
_entity.pdbx_description
1 polymer ?
#
loop_
_entity_poly.entity_id
_entity_poly.type
_entity_poly.pdbx_seq_one_letter_code
_entity_poly.pdbx_strand_id
1 'polypeptide(L)'
;MIVIKFGGHAMGEHSRKWASEIASRFKLGERFVIVHGGGPQIDKELARRGIEKSSVNGFRITTPEIMEVVEFVLTGSVLRSVVRDLIAAGLPAVGITGSDN
;
A
#
# COMPACT_ATOMS: atom_id res chain seq x y z
N MET A 1 -19.66 -6.12 2.20
CA MET A 1 -18.41 -5.58 1.61
C MET A 1 -17.57 -5.06 2.75
N ILE A 2 -16.31 -5.46 2.82
CA ILE A 2 -15.39 -5.18 3.92
C ILE A 2 -14.23 -4.34 3.36
N VAL A 3 -13.99 -3.18 3.97
CA VAL A 3 -12.88 -2.28 3.59
C VAL A 3 -11.79 -2.39 4.65
N ILE A 4 -10.57 -2.74 4.23
CA ILE A 4 -9.45 -2.98 5.14
C ILE A 4 -8.34 -1.98 4.84
N LYS A 5 -7.96 -1.19 5.85
CA LYS A 5 -6.77 -0.35 5.77
C LYS A 5 -5.52 -1.19 6.05
N PHE A 6 -4.84 -1.61 5.00
CA PHE A 6 -3.62 -2.42 5.09
C PHE A 6 -2.38 -1.57 4.80
N GLY A 7 -1.51 -1.30 5.78
CA GLY A 7 -0.31 -0.53 5.48
C GLY A 7 0.53 -0.18 6.71
N GLY A 8 1.65 0.50 6.47
CA GLY A 8 2.63 0.82 7.50
C GLY A 8 3.55 -0.37 7.79
N HIS A 9 3.89 -0.57 9.06
CA HIS A 9 4.81 -1.62 9.50
C HIS A 9 4.32 -3.05 9.22
N ALA A 10 3.00 -3.24 9.02
CA ALA A 10 2.41 -4.55 8.73
C ALA A 10 2.83 -5.16 7.37
N MET A 11 3.39 -4.35 6.45
CA MET A 11 3.76 -4.82 5.11
C MET A 11 5.10 -5.57 5.06
N GLY A 12 5.92 -5.53 6.13
CA GLY A 12 7.27 -6.11 6.13
C GLY A 12 7.34 -7.56 6.61
N GLU A 13 6.86 -7.85 7.83
CA GLU A 13 7.17 -9.12 8.49
C GLU A 13 6.15 -10.26 8.24
N HIS A 14 4.93 -9.96 7.78
CA HIS A 14 3.84 -10.95 7.66
C HIS A 14 3.14 -10.96 6.29
N SER A 15 3.81 -10.47 5.24
CA SER A 15 3.21 -10.07 3.95
C SER A 15 2.43 -11.15 3.18
N ARG A 16 2.50 -12.44 3.58
CA ARG A 16 1.74 -13.51 2.91
C ARG A 16 0.58 -14.10 3.70
N LYS A 17 0.61 -14.05 5.05
CA LYS A 17 -0.45 -14.66 5.87
C LYS A 17 -1.78 -13.93 5.69
N TRP A 18 -1.75 -12.59 5.64
CA TRP A 18 -2.95 -11.78 5.49
C TRP A 18 -3.68 -12.08 4.16
N ALA A 19 -2.93 -12.21 3.05
CA ALA A 19 -3.52 -12.48 1.75
C ALA A 19 -4.24 -13.84 1.71
N SER A 20 -3.67 -14.87 2.35
CA SER A 20 -4.30 -16.18 2.49
C SER A 20 -5.59 -16.15 3.34
N GLU A 21 -5.64 -15.28 4.36
CA GLU A 21 -6.85 -15.11 5.17
C GLU A 21 -7.97 -14.42 4.38
N ILE A 22 -7.62 -13.36 3.63
CA ILE A 22 -8.55 -12.72 2.69
C ILE A 22 -9.04 -13.73 1.66
N ALA A 23 -8.16 -14.58 1.13
CA ALA A 23 -8.53 -15.59 0.14
C ALA A 23 -9.52 -16.62 0.70
N SER A 24 -9.31 -17.06 1.94
CA SER A 24 -10.22 -17.98 2.63
C SER A 24 -11.62 -17.37 2.80
N ARG A 25 -11.69 -16.12 3.25
CA ARG A 25 -12.98 -15.43 3.44
C ARG A 25 -13.67 -15.08 2.12
N PHE A 26 -12.91 -14.75 1.08
CA PHE A 26 -13.46 -14.53 -0.26
C PHE A 26 -14.17 -15.77 -0.80
N LYS A 27 -13.62 -16.97 -0.55
CA LYS A 27 -14.27 -18.25 -0.90
C LYS A 27 -15.60 -18.49 -0.17
N LEU A 28 -15.80 -17.85 0.99
CA LEU A 28 -17.06 -17.88 1.74
C LEU A 28 -18.07 -16.82 1.25
N GLY A 29 -17.74 -16.07 0.19
CA GLY A 29 -18.63 -15.06 -0.40
C GLY A 29 -18.42 -13.64 0.12
N GLU A 30 -17.44 -13.41 1.00
CA GLU A 30 -17.09 -12.06 1.45
C GLU A 30 -16.44 -11.24 0.32
N ARG A 31 -16.75 -9.94 0.25
CA ARG A 31 -16.19 -9.01 -0.75
C ARG A 31 -15.30 -8.00 -0.07
N PHE A 32 -14.11 -7.77 -0.62
CA PHE A 32 -13.07 -6.94 0.01
C PHE A 32 -12.66 -5.75 -0.86
N VAL A 33 -12.32 -4.66 -0.18
CA VAL A 33 -11.55 -3.54 -0.72
C VAL A 33 -10.34 -3.33 0.19
N ILE A 34 -9.14 -3.40 -0.37
CA ILE A 34 -7.90 -3.20 0.39
C ILE A 34 -7.36 -1.81 0.11
N VAL A 35 -7.25 -0.99 1.15
CA VAL A 35 -6.75 0.39 1.07
C VAL A 35 -5.36 0.45 1.70
N HIS A 36 -4.34 0.78 0.91
CA HIS A 36 -2.98 0.82 1.40
C HIS A 36 -2.41 2.21 1.64
N GLY A 37 -1.35 2.25 2.44
CA GLY A 37 -0.46 3.40 2.60
C GLY A 37 0.97 2.92 2.38
N GLY A 38 1.97 3.71 2.74
CA GLY A 38 3.36 3.30 2.51
C GLY A 38 4.38 4.17 3.22
N GLY A 39 4.05 4.68 4.41
CA GLY A 39 4.90 5.62 5.16
C GLY A 39 6.37 5.19 5.23
N PRO A 40 6.68 3.98 5.75
CA PRO A 40 8.05 3.49 5.83
C PRO A 40 8.76 3.37 4.47
N GLN A 41 8.03 2.97 3.43
CA GLN A 41 8.56 2.80 2.08
C GLN A 41 8.88 4.16 1.43
N ILE A 42 8.02 5.16 1.66
CA ILE A 42 8.25 6.52 1.18
C ILE A 42 9.43 7.13 1.92
N ASP A 43 9.49 6.98 3.23
CA ASP A 43 10.58 7.53 4.05
C ASP A 43 11.93 6.94 3.63
N LYS A 44 11.98 5.63 3.30
CA LYS A 44 13.16 4.97 2.73
C LYS A 44 13.57 5.58 1.38
N GLU A 45 12.60 5.86 0.50
CA GLU A 45 12.88 6.41 -0.83
C GLU A 45 13.31 7.88 -0.77
N LEU A 46 12.71 8.69 0.11
CA LEU A 46 13.14 10.06 0.39
C LEU A 46 14.59 10.08 0.87
N ALA A 47 14.93 9.23 1.84
CA ALA A 47 16.30 9.11 2.34
C ALA A 47 17.28 8.69 1.24
N ARG A 48 16.90 7.75 0.36
CA ARG A 48 17.71 7.33 -0.78
C ARG A 48 18.00 8.47 -1.76
N ARG A 49 17.08 9.43 -1.90
CA ARG A 49 17.19 10.60 -2.76
C ARG A 49 17.81 11.83 -2.06
N GLY A 50 18.13 11.73 -0.77
CA GLY A 50 18.64 12.86 0.00
C GLY A 50 17.60 13.96 0.29
N ILE A 51 16.31 13.64 0.19
CA ILE A 51 15.22 14.59 0.44
C ILE A 51 14.84 14.51 1.92
N GLU A 52 14.91 15.64 2.62
CA GLU A 52 14.56 15.69 4.04
C GLU A 52 13.05 15.53 4.26
N LYS A 53 12.70 14.65 5.20
CA LYS A 53 11.32 14.47 5.66
C LYS A 53 11.04 15.41 6.83
N SER A 54 9.94 16.14 6.74
CA SER A 54 9.35 16.85 7.87
C SER A 54 7.89 16.45 8.10
N SER A 55 7.38 16.69 9.30
CA SER A 55 6.01 16.34 9.67
C SER A 55 5.46 17.35 10.68
N VAL A 56 4.15 17.61 10.61
CA VAL A 56 3.41 18.48 11.51
C VAL A 56 2.16 17.73 11.99
N ASN A 57 1.94 17.66 13.30
CA ASN A 57 0.80 16.97 13.90
C ASN A 57 0.59 15.52 13.40
N GLY A 58 1.68 14.79 13.13
CA GLY A 58 1.62 13.43 12.61
C GLY A 58 1.38 13.30 11.10
N PHE A 59 1.22 14.42 10.38
CA PHE A 59 1.10 14.45 8.93
C PHE A 59 2.43 14.84 8.26
N ARG A 60 2.75 14.20 7.15
CA ARG A 60 3.91 14.59 6.34
C ARG A 60 3.67 15.95 5.69
N ILE A 61 4.61 16.87 5.84
CA ILE A 61 4.64 18.07 5.00
C ILE A 61 5.09 17.62 3.61
N THR A 62 4.20 17.76 2.63
CA THR A 62 4.39 17.19 1.28
C THR A 62 4.58 18.32 0.28
N THR A 63 5.84 18.62 -0.03
CA THR A 63 6.21 19.54 -1.12
C THR A 63 5.94 18.89 -2.48
N PRO A 64 5.95 19.63 -3.60
CA PRO A 64 5.83 19.03 -4.93
C PRO A 64 6.84 17.91 -5.19
N GLU A 65 8.10 18.12 -4.82
CA GLU A 65 9.16 17.10 -4.92
C GLU A 65 8.85 15.84 -4.09
N ILE A 66 8.36 16.01 -2.85
CA ILE A 66 7.95 14.88 -2.00
C ILE A 66 6.72 14.19 -2.62
N MET A 67 5.79 14.92 -3.22
CA MET A 67 4.59 14.36 -3.83
C MET A 67 4.95 13.40 -4.98
N GLU A 68 5.91 13.77 -5.83
CA GLU A 68 6.40 12.86 -6.89
C GLU A 68 6.94 11.55 -6.32
N VAL A 69 7.67 11.61 -5.21
CA VAL A 69 8.17 10.42 -4.51
C VAL A 69 7.03 9.61 -3.90
N VAL A 70 6.04 10.27 -3.29
CA VAL A 70 4.86 9.63 -2.71
C VAL A 70 4.08 8.86 -3.78
N GLU A 71 3.77 9.50 -4.90
CA GLU A 71 3.05 8.87 -6.01
C GLU A 71 3.83 7.69 -6.57
N PHE A 72 5.12 7.87 -6.85
CA PHE A 72 5.99 6.80 -7.35
C PHE A 72 5.98 5.58 -6.42
N VAL A 73 6.17 5.79 -5.11
CA VAL A 73 6.26 4.70 -4.16
C VAL A 73 4.90 4.01 -3.98
N LEU A 74 3.83 4.79 -3.78
CA LEU A 74 2.50 4.22 -3.51
C LEU A 74 1.97 3.46 -4.72
N THR A 75 2.08 4.02 -5.92
CA THR A 75 1.50 3.43 -7.14
C THR A 75 2.43 2.37 -7.77
N GLY A 76 3.73 2.65 -7.82
CA GLY A 76 4.70 1.82 -8.53
C GLY A 76 5.19 0.62 -7.72
N SER A 77 5.42 0.82 -6.42
CA SER A 77 5.99 -0.24 -5.57
C SER A 77 4.93 -0.90 -4.69
N VAL A 78 4.27 -0.11 -3.86
CA VAL A 78 3.42 -0.64 -2.79
C VAL A 78 2.14 -1.27 -3.35
N LEU A 79 1.39 -0.55 -4.19
CA LEU A 79 0.18 -1.06 -4.85
C LEU A 79 0.47 -2.38 -5.57
N ARG A 80 1.55 -2.41 -6.35
CA ARG A 80 1.96 -3.60 -7.11
C ARG A 80 2.33 -4.76 -6.19
N SER A 81 2.94 -4.50 -5.03
CA SER A 81 3.22 -5.55 -4.06
C SER A 81 1.94 -6.15 -3.48
N VAL A 82 1.00 -5.31 -3.03
CA VAL A 82 -0.28 -5.77 -2.48
C VAL A 82 -1.05 -6.62 -3.50
N VAL A 83 -1.12 -6.15 -4.74
CA VAL A 83 -1.77 -6.89 -5.83
C VAL A 83 -1.07 -8.22 -6.09
N ARG A 84 0.27 -8.25 -6.17
CA ARG A 84 1.03 -9.50 -6.35
C ARG A 84 0.77 -10.49 -5.21
N ASP A 85 0.72 -10.04 -3.97
CA ASP A 85 0.48 -10.91 -2.81
C ASP A 85 -0.93 -11.53 -2.87
N LEU A 86 -1.95 -10.74 -3.24
CA LEU A 86 -3.32 -11.24 -3.42
C LEU A 86 -3.44 -12.23 -4.59
N ILE A 87 -2.81 -11.93 -5.73
CA ILE A 87 -2.79 -12.82 -6.89
C ILE A 87 -2.06 -14.12 -6.54
N ALA A 88 -0.94 -14.05 -5.84
CA ALA A 88 -0.21 -15.23 -5.37
C ALA A 88 -1.03 -16.09 -4.39
N ALA A 89 -1.99 -15.49 -3.66
CA ALA A 89 -2.96 -16.19 -2.84
C ALA A 89 -4.17 -16.74 -3.62
N GLY A 90 -4.18 -16.59 -4.95
CA GLY A 90 -5.23 -17.10 -5.85
C GLY A 90 -6.44 -16.19 -6.01
N LEU A 91 -6.32 -14.91 -5.63
CA LEU A 91 -7.42 -13.94 -5.77
C LEU A 91 -7.35 -13.16 -7.10
N PRO A 92 -8.49 -12.89 -7.74
CA PRO A 92 -8.56 -11.97 -8.86
C PRO A 92 -8.49 -10.52 -8.33
N ALA A 93 -7.28 -9.98 -8.21
CA ALA A 93 -7.04 -8.65 -7.68
C ALA A 93 -6.64 -7.65 -8.77
N VAL A 94 -7.18 -6.42 -8.66
CA VAL A 94 -6.77 -5.27 -9.48
C VAL A 94 -6.33 -4.14 -8.55
N GLY A 95 -5.27 -3.44 -8.95
CA GLY A 95 -4.79 -2.25 -8.24
C GLY A 95 -5.26 -1.00 -8.95
N ILE A 96 -5.85 -0.07 -8.20
CA ILE A 96 -6.28 1.24 -8.68
C ILE A 96 -5.73 2.33 -7.77
N THR A 97 -5.71 3.53 -8.30
CA THR A 97 -5.37 4.79 -7.65
C THR A 97 -6.59 5.70 -7.69
N GLY A 98 -6.55 6.80 -6.92
CA GLY A 98 -7.59 7.82 -7.02
C GLY A 98 -7.58 8.62 -8.34
N SER A 99 -6.58 8.39 -9.20
CA SER A 99 -6.37 9.10 -10.46
C SER A 99 -6.74 8.29 -11.69
N ASP A 100 -7.06 7.00 -11.52
CA ASP A 100 -7.51 6.14 -12.63
C ASP A 100 -8.97 6.48 -12.97
N ASN A 101 -9.21 6.99 -14.20
CA ASN A 101 -10.52 7.38 -14.74
C ASN A 101 -10.91 6.56 -15.97
#